data_AF-A0A9D9NMA1-F1
#
_entry.id   AF-A0A9D9NMA1-F1
#
_cell.length_a   1.000
_cell.length_b   1.000
_cell.length_c   1.000
_cell.angle_alpha   90.00
_cell.angle_beta   90.00
_cell.angle_gamma   90.00
#
_symmetry.space_group_name_H-M   'P 1'
#
loop_
_entity.id
_entity.type
_entity.pdbx_description
1 polymer ?
#
loop_
_entity_poly.entity_id
_entity_poly.type
_entity_poly.pdbx_seq_one_letter_code
_entity_poly.pdbx_strand_id
1 'polypeptide(L)' 'MVLDFPYPVYVDFDGSFRKANPCIPEDKRFHSFLLDKEGHPVFVGNPLASDKMMELFKEALESLE' A
#
# COMPACT_ATOMS: atom_id res chain seq x y z
N MET A 1 9.72 -23.56 13.89
CA MET A 1 9.26 -22.46 14.76
C MET A 1 8.60 -21.45 13.83
N VAL A 2 7.28 -21.34 13.85
CA VAL A 2 6.59 -20.30 13.07
C VAL A 2 6.62 -19.06 13.94
N LEU A 3 7.33 -18.03 13.48
CA LEU A 3 7.31 -16.73 14.14
C LEU A 3 5.97 -16.08 13.80
N ASP A 4 5.11 -15.89 14.81
CA ASP A 4 3.84 -15.19 14.67
C ASP A 4 4.09 -13.69 14.85
N PHE A 5 4.15 -12.96 13.74
CA PHE A 5 4.24 -11.51 13.75
C PHE A 5 2.86 -10.95 13.42
N PRO A 6 2.29 -10.07 14.27
CA PRO A 6 1.00 -9.43 13.98
C PRO A 6 1.05 -8.59 12.69
N TYR A 7 2.25 -8.18 12.26
CA TYR A 7 2.50 -7.43 11.04
C TYR A 7 3.71 -8.04 10.31
N PRO A 8 3.52 -9.05 9.44
CA PRO A 8 4.62 -9.64 8.70
C PRO A 8 5.22 -8.63 7.72
N VAL A 9 6.55 -8.56 7.68
CA VAL A 9 7.29 -7.72 6.73
C VAL A 9 7.91 -8.63 5.67
N TYR A 10 7.58 -8.37 4.41
CA TYR A 10 8.15 -9.06 3.27
C TYR A 10 9.17 -8.15 2.58
N VAL A 11 10.34 -8.70 2.25
CA VAL A 11 11.42 -7.98 1.56
C VAL A 11 11.58 -8.56 0.16
N ASP A 12 11.38 -7.72 -0.85
CA ASP A 12 11.57 -8.06 -2.27
C ASP A 12 13.06 -7.99 -2.65
N PHE A 13 13.82 -9.02 -2.31
CA PHE A 13 15.28 -9.04 -2.49
C PHE A 13 15.72 -8.96 -3.96
N ASP A 14 14.97 -9.55 -4.88
CA ASP A 14 15.32 -9.61 -6.30
C ASP A 14 14.59 -8.54 -7.15
N GLY A 15 13.73 -7.75 -6.52
CA GLY A 15 12.93 -6.73 -7.19
C GLY A 15 11.83 -7.32 -8.07
N SER A 16 11.42 -8.58 -7.85
CA SER A 16 10.42 -9.28 -8.66
C SER A 16 9.06 -8.59 -8.62
N PHE A 17 8.65 -8.05 -7.48
CA PHE A 17 7.41 -7.27 -7.36
C PHE A 17 7.45 -6.04 -8.26
N ARG A 18 8.56 -5.28 -8.23
CA ARG A 18 8.70 -4.10 -9.10
C ARG A 18 8.76 -4.46 -10.58
N LYS A 19 9.46 -5.54 -10.94
CA LYS A 19 9.55 -6.03 -12.34
C LYS A 19 8.19 -6.47 -12.89
N ALA A 20 7.37 -7.10 -12.06
CA ALA A 20 6.02 -7.51 -12.43
C ALA A 20 5.03 -6.33 -12.57
N ASN A 21 5.32 -5.21 -11.90
CA ASN A 21 4.46 -4.03 -11.85
C ASN A 21 5.17 -2.78 -12.43
N PRO A 22 5.42 -2.74 -13.75
CA PRO A 22 6.17 -1.64 -14.39
C PRO A 22 5.45 -0.29 -14.33
N CYS A 23 4.16 -0.26 -13.94
CA CYS A 23 3.39 0.96 -13.71
C CYS A 23 3.81 1.71 -12.43
N ILE A 24 4.48 1.04 -11.49
CA ILE A 24 4.97 1.69 -10.27
C ILE A 24 6.11 2.66 -10.64
N PRO A 25 6.02 3.94 -10.26
CA PRO A 25 7.05 4.93 -10.59
C PRO A 25 8.43 4.55 -10.04
N GLU A 26 9.50 4.91 -10.76
CA GLU A 26 10.89 4.76 -10.28
C GLU A 26 11.26 5.70 -9.12
N ASP A 27 10.31 6.52 -8.67
CA ASP A 27 10.46 7.41 -7.52
C ASP A 27 10.82 6.59 -6.27
N LYS A 28 11.92 6.99 -5.62
CA LYS A 28 12.51 6.31 -4.46
C LYS A 28 11.81 6.61 -3.14
N ARG A 29 10.84 7.52 -3.12
CA ARG A 29 10.01 7.78 -1.94
C ARG A 29 9.15 6.55 -1.67
N PHE A 30 8.85 6.31 -0.40
CA PHE A 30 7.95 5.24 -0.01
C PHE A 30 6.55 5.51 -0.60
N HIS A 31 6.07 4.56 -1.39
CA HIS A 31 4.69 4.55 -1.86
C HIS A 31 3.82 3.79 -0.86
N SER A 32 2.74 4.42 -0.42
CA SER A 32 1.76 3.81 0.47
C SER A 32 0.47 3.57 -0.30
N PHE A 33 -0.05 2.35 -0.22
CA PHE A 33 -1.25 1.92 -0.91
C PHE A 33 -2.23 1.27 0.07
N LEU A 34 -3.52 1.56 -0.09
CA LEU A 34 -4.59 0.74 0.45
C LEU A 34 -5.03 -0.23 -0.64
N LEU A 35 -5.19 -1.52 -0.30
CA LEU A 35 -5.63 -2.55 -1.22
C LEU A 35 -7.05 -3.00 -0.88
N ASP A 36 -7.83 -3.38 -1.90
CA ASP A 36 -9.05 -4.15 -1.72
C ASP A 36 -8.74 -5.63 -1.38
N LYS A 37 -9.80 -6.43 -1.20
CA LYS A 37 -9.70 -7.87 -0.87
C LYS A 37 -9.15 -8.71 -2.04
N GLU A 38 -9.21 -8.20 -3.27
CA GLU A 38 -8.63 -8.81 -4.46
C GLU A 38 -7.15 -8.41 -4.67
N GLY A 39 -6.64 -7.47 -3.88
CA GLY A 39 -5.26 -6.99 -3.94
C GLY A 39 -5.04 -5.80 -4.89
N HIS A 40 -6.09 -5.12 -5.34
CA HIS A 40 -5.96 -3.93 -6.18
C HIS A 40 -5.80 -2.66 -5.35
N PRO A 41 -4.93 -1.72 -5.76
CA PRO A 41 -4.84 -0.41 -5.11
C PRO A 41 -6.13 0.40 -5.28
N VAL A 42 -6.73 0.81 -4.16
CA VAL A 42 -7.92 1.67 -4.12
C VAL A 42 -7.63 3.07 -3.56
N PHE A 43 -6.47 3.26 -2.92
CA PHE A 43 -5.98 4.57 -2.51
C PHE A 43 -4.44 4.61 -2.54
N VAL A 44 -3.88 5.77 -2.91
CA VAL A 44 -2.44 6.02 -3.00
C VAL A 44 -2.08 7.27 -2.19
N GLY A 45 -1.15 7.13 -1.24
CA GLY A 45 -0.60 8.26 -0.48
C GLY A 45 -0.53 8.02 1.02
N ASN A 46 0.10 8.97 1.74
CA ASN A 46 0.18 8.94 3.20
C ASN A 46 -1.03 9.69 3.81
N PRO A 47 -1.96 9.00 4.51
CA PRO A 47 -3.13 9.65 5.11
C PRO A 47 -2.76 10.62 6.23
N LEU A 48 -1.56 10.50 6.82
CA LEU A 48 -1.07 11.40 7.88
C LEU A 48 -0.42 12.68 7.33
N ALA A 49 -0.35 12.86 6.01
CA ALA A 49 0.30 14.03 5.42
C ALA A 49 -0.53 15.32 5.58
N SER A 50 -1.85 15.22 5.68
CA SER A 50 -2.76 16.35 5.91
C SER A 50 -4.17 15.88 6.26
N ASP A 51 -4.99 16.77 6.82
CA ASP A 51 -6.40 16.48 7.12
C ASP A 51 -7.18 16.07 5.86
N LYS A 52 -6.94 16.76 4.74
CA LYS A 52 -7.55 16.43 3.45
C LYS A 52 -7.18 15.03 2.97
N MET A 53 -5.93 14.59 3.20
CA MET A 53 -5.51 13.23 2.85
C MET A 53 -6.18 12.18 3.75
N MET A 54 -6.38 12.50 5.03
CA MET A 54 -7.12 11.64 5.95
C MET A 54 -8.60 11.50 5.55
N GLU A 55 -9.24 12.58 5.07
CA GLU A 55 -10.61 12.54 4.56
C GLU A 55 -10.73 11.59 3.35
N LEU A 56 -9.87 11.77 2.34
CA LEU A 56 -9.85 10.89 1.16
C LEU A 56 -9.59 9.43 1.51
N PHE A 57 -8.74 9.18 2.52
CA PHE A 57 -8.49 7.83 3.01
C PHE A 57 -9.72 7.19 3.66
N LYS A 58 -10.50 7.96 4.44
CA LYS A 58 -11.74 7.47 5.05
C LYS A 58 -12.81 7.19 3.99
N GLU A 59 -12.96 8.06 3.00
CA GLU A 59 -13.86 7.82 1.86
C GLU A 59 -13.50 6.52 1.12
N ALA A 60 -12.20 6.27 0.91
CA ALA A 60 -11.74 5.02 0.32
C ALA A 60 -12.08 3.80 1.19
N LEU A 61 -11.94 3.89 2.52
CA LEU A 61 -12.31 2.80 3.44
C LEU A 61 -13.81 2.49 3.40
N GLU A 62 -14.67 3.52 3.41
CA GLU A 62 -16.12 3.34 3.31
C GLU A 62 -16.55 2.68 2.00
N SER A 63 -15.80 2.89 0.92
CA SER A 63 -16.08 2.24 -0.38
C SER A 63 -15.70 0.75 -0.43
N LEU A 64 -14.99 0.24 0.58
CA LEU A 64 -14.57 -1.16 0.69
C LEU A 64 -15.49 -2.01 1.56
N GLU A 65 -16.42 -1.39 2.29
CA GLU A 65 -17.47 -2.06 3.08
C GLU A 65 -18.60 -2.60 2.20
#